data_AF-U1N0W0-F1
#
_entry.id   AF-U1N0W0-F1
#
_cell.length_a   1.000
_cell.length_b   1.000
_cell.length_c   1.000
_cell.angle_alpha   90.00
_cell.angle_beta   90.00
_cell.angle_gamma   90.00
#
_symmetry.space_group_name_H-M   'P 1'
#
loop_
_entity.id
_entity.type
_entity.pdbx_description
1 polymer ?
#
loop_
_entity_poly.entity_id
_entity_poly.type
_entity_poly.pdbx_seq_one_letter_code
_entity_poly.pdbx_strand_id
1 'polypeptide(L)'
;MSSSDADATAETGADRGALDTDTEADEYDYDRLGLVAGLEIHQQLDTETKLFCSCPTTLRDPAEVTRRFRRRLHPTRSELGELDQAAVEESRVDREFEYLAYDSTCLVEEDDEPPRRVDDEALQVSLEIAQLLAMTPVDQAHVMRKIVVDGSNTTGFQRTMLVAGDGVVETSEGPVGIEDLMLEEESAKRVETTDRGVRYSL
;
A
#
# COMPACT_ATOMS: atom_id res chain seq x y z
N MET A 1 -10.30 -49.50 46.98
CA MET A 1 -10.99 -50.74 46.54
C MET A 1 -11.01 -50.72 45.02
N SER A 2 -9.95 -51.29 44.45
CA SER A 2 -9.95 -52.36 43.41
C SER A 2 -10.51 -51.91 42.06
N SER A 3 -9.68 -51.49 41.10
CA SER A 3 -8.85 -52.31 40.19
C SER A 3 -9.65 -53.14 39.18
N SER A 4 -9.49 -52.81 37.89
CA SER A 4 -9.26 -53.81 36.85
C SER A 4 -8.59 -53.14 35.66
N ASP A 5 -7.31 -53.46 35.49
CA ASP A 5 -6.51 -53.20 34.29
C ASP A 5 -7.00 -54.08 33.13
N ALA A 6 -6.89 -53.57 31.91
CA ALA A 6 -6.66 -54.37 30.72
C ALA A 6 -5.69 -53.61 29.81
N ASP A 7 -4.53 -54.24 29.65
CA ASP A 7 -3.36 -53.89 28.86
C ASP A 7 -3.60 -54.08 27.35
N ALA A 8 -3.05 -53.18 26.53
CA ALA A 8 -2.82 -53.39 25.10
C ALA A 8 -1.79 -52.38 24.56
N THR A 9 -0.51 -52.74 24.70
CA THR A 9 0.60 -52.62 23.73
C THR A 9 0.76 -51.34 22.90
N ALA A 10 1.95 -50.74 23.04
CA ALA A 10 2.49 -49.68 22.19
C ALA A 10 2.88 -50.16 20.79
N GLU A 11 2.64 -49.33 19.77
CA GLU A 11 3.55 -49.14 18.63
C GLU A 11 3.60 -47.66 18.21
N THR A 12 4.82 -47.18 18.05
CA THR A 12 5.19 -45.87 17.53
C THR A 12 4.92 -45.78 16.03
N GLY A 13 4.26 -44.72 15.57
CA GLY A 13 4.11 -44.41 14.15
C GLY A 13 4.04 -42.91 13.96
N ALA A 14 5.12 -42.34 13.45
CA ALA A 14 5.15 -40.97 12.96
C ALA A 14 4.26 -40.86 11.71
N ASP A 15 3.42 -39.83 11.67
CA ASP A 15 3.00 -39.25 10.40
C ASP A 15 2.75 -37.75 10.61
N ARG A 16 3.84 -36.98 10.57
CA ARG A 16 3.73 -35.55 10.26
C ARG A 16 3.34 -35.52 8.80
N GLY A 17 2.05 -35.30 8.54
CA GLY A 17 1.49 -35.19 7.20
C GLY A 17 2.40 -34.35 6.33
N ALA A 18 3.12 -35.03 5.45
CA ALA A 18 3.80 -34.38 4.35
C ALA A 18 2.72 -33.66 3.55
N LEU A 19 2.89 -32.36 3.34
CA LEU A 19 2.17 -31.66 2.30
C LEU A 19 2.51 -32.38 1.00
N ASP A 20 1.51 -33.08 0.50
CA ASP A 20 1.53 -33.82 -0.75
C ASP A 20 1.85 -32.83 -1.87
N THR A 21 3.10 -32.82 -2.32
CA THR A 21 3.51 -32.10 -3.53
C THR A 21 3.16 -32.99 -4.72
N ASP A 22 1.87 -33.16 -4.97
CA ASP A 22 1.39 -33.64 -6.26
C ASP A 22 1.63 -32.52 -7.28
N THR A 23 2.81 -32.56 -7.89
CA THR A 23 3.14 -31.76 -9.07
C THR A 23 2.29 -32.27 -10.23
N GLU A 24 1.08 -31.73 -10.40
CA GLU A 24 0.46 -31.70 -11.72
C GLU A 24 1.46 -31.01 -12.64
N ALA A 25 1.94 -31.72 -13.67
CA ALA A 25 2.78 -31.12 -14.69
C ALA A 25 2.00 -29.93 -15.27
N ASP A 26 2.56 -28.72 -15.17
CA ASP A 26 1.94 -27.51 -15.68
C ASP A 26 1.41 -27.74 -17.10
N GLU A 27 0.15 -27.35 -17.34
CA GLU A 27 -0.50 -27.45 -18.66
C GLU A 27 0.34 -26.76 -19.76
N TYR A 28 1.25 -25.86 -19.36
CA TYR A 28 2.11 -25.05 -20.21
C TYR A 28 3.58 -25.09 -19.77
N ASP A 29 4.48 -25.18 -20.75
CA ASP A 29 5.93 -25.00 -20.56
C ASP A 29 6.27 -23.50 -20.58
N TYR A 30 6.29 -22.88 -19.39
CA TYR A 30 6.48 -21.42 -19.24
C TYR A 30 7.86 -20.93 -19.69
N ASP A 31 8.90 -21.77 -19.56
CA ASP A 31 10.26 -21.45 -20.03
C ASP A 31 10.28 -21.31 -21.55
N ARG A 32 9.68 -22.27 -22.26
CA ARG A 32 9.57 -22.22 -23.72
C ARG A 32 8.69 -21.08 -24.20
N LEU A 33 7.67 -20.72 -23.42
CA LEU A 33 6.82 -19.56 -23.71
C LEU A 33 7.53 -18.22 -23.43
N GLY A 34 8.61 -18.23 -22.65
CA GLY A 34 9.35 -17.03 -22.27
C GLY A 34 8.56 -16.14 -21.32
N LEU A 35 7.82 -16.74 -20.37
CA LEU A 35 7.05 -15.99 -19.38
C LEU A 35 7.98 -15.15 -18.51
N VAL A 36 7.63 -13.87 -18.35
CA VAL A 36 8.25 -12.96 -17.38
C VAL A 36 7.11 -12.32 -16.59
N ALA A 37 7.21 -12.39 -15.27
CA ALA A 37 6.22 -11.84 -14.35
C ALA A 37 6.90 -10.96 -13.30
N GLY A 38 6.18 -9.94 -12.82
CA GLY A 38 6.58 -9.09 -11.71
C GLY A 38 5.45 -8.98 -10.71
N LEU A 39 5.80 -8.69 -9.46
CA LEU A 39 4.86 -8.48 -8.35
C LEU A 39 5.00 -7.06 -7.83
N GLU A 40 3.87 -6.43 -7.54
CA GLU A 40 3.80 -5.16 -6.82
C GLU A 40 2.83 -5.36 -5.65
N ILE A 41 3.32 -5.15 -4.43
CA ILE A 41 2.56 -5.39 -3.20
C ILE A 41 2.46 -4.08 -2.44
N HIS A 42 1.21 -3.68 -2.15
CA HIS A 42 0.90 -2.54 -1.29
C HIS A 42 0.35 -3.06 0.02
N GLN A 43 0.92 -2.58 1.14
CA GLN A 43 0.52 -3.03 2.48
C GLN A 43 0.39 -1.82 3.40
N GLN A 44 -0.77 -1.70 4.06
CA GLN A 44 -0.99 -0.70 5.10
C GLN A 44 -0.27 -1.10 6.39
N LEU A 45 0.36 -0.12 7.02
CA LEU A 45 0.98 -0.27 8.33
C LEU A 45 -0.03 0.10 9.41
N ASP A 46 -0.13 -0.73 10.45
CA ASP A 46 -1.00 -0.49 11.61
C ASP A 46 -0.30 0.40 12.63
N THR A 47 0.06 1.61 12.21
CA THR A 47 0.69 2.63 13.06
C THR A 47 -0.34 3.44 13.83
N GLU A 48 0.06 4.07 14.94
CA GLU A 48 -0.84 4.94 15.71
C GLU A 48 -1.31 6.13 14.87
N THR A 49 -0.42 6.71 14.06
CA THR A 49 -0.72 7.89 13.25
C THR A 49 -0.38 7.73 11.76
N LYS A 50 -1.05 8.52 10.91
CA LYS A 50 -0.81 8.59 9.47
C LYS A 50 0.59 9.14 9.17
N LEU A 51 1.14 8.75 8.01
CA LEU A 51 2.55 8.96 7.66
C LEU A 51 3.08 10.41 7.77
N PHE A 52 2.25 11.43 7.50
CA PHE A 52 2.68 12.84 7.51
C PHE A 52 1.82 13.76 8.40
N CYS A 53 1.02 13.20 9.31
CA CYS A 53 0.21 13.95 10.27
C CYS A 53 -0.22 13.09 11.46
N SER A 54 -0.54 13.72 12.60
CA SER A 54 -0.90 13.01 13.83
C SER A 54 -2.33 12.45 13.88
N CYS A 55 -2.98 12.27 12.73
CA CYS A 55 -4.31 11.68 12.66
C CYS A 55 -4.23 10.15 12.79
N PRO A 56 -5.21 9.49 13.42
CA PRO A 56 -5.21 8.05 13.53
C PRO A 56 -5.39 7.36 12.17
N THR A 57 -4.90 6.13 12.05
CA THR A 57 -5.03 5.26 10.86
C THR A 57 -6.37 4.53 10.77
N THR A 58 -7.28 4.75 11.73
CA THR A 58 -8.59 4.10 11.77
C THR A 58 -9.50 4.56 10.64
N LEU A 59 -10.01 3.61 9.85
CA LEU A 59 -11.02 3.89 8.84
C LEU A 59 -12.34 4.36 9.47
N ARG A 60 -12.92 5.43 8.93
CA ARG A 60 -14.20 5.99 9.37
C ARG A 60 -15.35 5.53 8.47
N ASP A 61 -16.53 5.38 9.07
CA ASP A 61 -17.77 5.17 8.31
C ASP A 61 -18.18 6.51 7.67
N PRO A 62 -18.39 6.58 6.33
CA PRO A 62 -18.91 7.77 5.65
C PRO A 62 -20.19 8.36 6.26
N ALA A 63 -20.99 7.58 7.00
CA ALA A 63 -22.17 8.06 7.72
C ALA A 63 -21.82 8.97 8.91
N GLU A 64 -20.62 8.88 9.46
CA GLU A 64 -20.13 9.69 10.59
C GLU A 64 -19.50 11.02 10.18
N VAL A 65 -19.59 11.38 8.89
CA VAL A 65 -18.99 12.62 8.36
C VAL A 65 -19.40 13.85 9.17
N THR A 66 -18.41 14.63 9.59
CA THR A 66 -18.65 15.87 10.36
C THR A 66 -18.58 17.09 9.46
N ARG A 67 -17.77 17.05 8.40
CA ARG A 67 -17.59 18.14 7.43
C ARG A 67 -17.41 17.59 6.02
N ARG A 68 -17.78 18.42 5.03
CA ARG A 68 -17.58 18.14 3.61
C ARG A 68 -16.99 19.35 2.94
N PHE A 69 -16.02 19.14 2.06
CA PHE A 69 -15.46 20.20 1.24
C PHE A 69 -15.23 19.68 -0.19
N ARG A 70 -15.00 20.60 -1.12
CA ARG A 70 -14.85 20.29 -2.54
C ARG A 70 -13.59 20.93 -3.10
N ARG A 71 -12.91 20.21 -3.99
CA ARG A 71 -11.73 20.71 -4.71
C ARG A 71 -11.82 20.35 -6.19
N ARG A 72 -10.99 21.04 -6.96
CA ARG A 72 -10.69 20.72 -8.36
C ARG A 72 -9.18 20.70 -8.48
N LEU A 73 -8.64 19.65 -9.08
CA LEU A 73 -7.23 19.56 -9.38
C LEU A 73 -6.97 20.21 -10.74
N HIS A 74 -5.90 21.00 -10.82
CA HIS A 74 -5.50 21.67 -12.06
C HIS A 74 -4.17 21.10 -12.54
N PRO A 75 -4.07 20.70 -13.82
CA PRO A 75 -2.81 20.23 -14.38
C PRO A 75 -1.81 21.39 -14.38
N THR A 76 -0.58 21.09 -13.98
CA THR A 76 0.53 22.04 -14.04
C THR A 76 1.39 21.75 -15.26
N ARG A 77 1.92 22.79 -15.89
CA ARG A 77 2.86 22.65 -17.01
C ARG A 77 4.19 22.12 -16.50
N SER A 78 4.84 21.24 -17.27
CA SER A 78 6.23 20.87 -16.99
C SER A 78 7.14 22.09 -17.10
N GLU A 79 8.36 21.97 -16.56
CA GLU A 79 9.38 23.03 -16.66
C GLU A 79 9.70 23.41 -18.12
N LEU A 80 9.50 22.48 -19.06
CA LEU A 80 9.69 22.70 -20.50
C LEU A 80 8.46 23.35 -21.17
N GLY A 81 7.42 23.67 -20.39
CA GLY A 81 6.16 24.21 -20.90
C GLY A 81 5.27 23.17 -21.57
N GLU A 82 5.70 21.91 -21.59
CA GLU A 82 4.94 20.78 -22.13
C GLU A 82 3.90 20.34 -21.11
N LEU A 83 2.67 20.17 -21.56
CA LEU A 83 1.61 19.62 -20.73
C LEU A 83 1.64 18.10 -20.85
N ASP A 84 1.60 17.41 -19.72
CA ASP A 84 1.37 15.98 -19.68
C ASP A 84 0.04 15.68 -20.41
N GLN A 85 0.09 14.88 -21.47
CA GLN A 85 -1.08 14.58 -22.28
C GLN A 85 -2.16 13.87 -21.48
N ALA A 86 -1.81 12.97 -20.55
CA ALA A 86 -2.76 12.28 -19.69
C ALA A 86 -3.42 13.28 -18.71
N ALA A 87 -2.62 14.15 -18.09
CA ALA A 87 -3.16 15.20 -17.21
C ALA A 87 -4.05 16.21 -17.97
N VAL A 88 -3.73 16.50 -19.24
CA VAL A 88 -4.59 17.34 -20.10
C VAL A 88 -5.89 16.64 -20.41
N GLU A 89 -5.86 15.36 -20.81
CA GLU A 89 -7.08 14.61 -21.10
C GLU A 89 -7.98 14.46 -19.89
N GLU A 90 -7.40 14.27 -18.70
CA GLU A 90 -8.18 14.25 -17.47
C GLU A 90 -8.74 15.64 -17.12
N SER A 91 -7.94 16.70 -17.28
CA SER A 91 -8.40 18.09 -17.03
C SER A 91 -9.46 18.59 -18.01
N ARG A 92 -9.61 17.96 -19.17
CA ARG A 92 -10.72 18.26 -20.11
C ARG A 92 -12.08 17.92 -19.50
N VAL A 93 -12.10 17.06 -18.47
CA VAL A 93 -13.26 16.79 -17.65
C VAL A 93 -13.12 17.64 -16.39
N ASP A 94 -13.88 18.74 -16.27
CA ASP A 94 -13.95 19.57 -15.06
C ASP A 94 -14.58 18.76 -13.91
N ARG A 95 -13.78 17.89 -13.28
CA ARG A 95 -14.20 17.03 -12.18
C ARG A 95 -14.07 17.79 -10.87
N GLU A 96 -15.18 17.90 -10.17
CA GLU A 96 -15.23 18.39 -8.80
C GLU A 96 -15.21 17.19 -7.85
N PHE A 97 -14.18 17.12 -7.02
CA PHE A 97 -14.03 16.08 -6.01
C PHE A 97 -14.64 16.56 -4.70
N GLU A 98 -15.40 15.70 -4.04
CA GLU A 98 -15.97 15.96 -2.71
C GLU A 98 -15.27 15.08 -1.67
N TYR A 99 -14.76 15.68 -0.61
CA TYR A 99 -14.08 14.97 0.48
C TYR A 99 -14.94 14.99 1.73
N LEU A 100 -15.09 13.81 2.34
CA LEU A 100 -15.68 13.63 3.65
C LEU A 100 -14.57 13.73 4.70
N ALA A 101 -14.74 14.64 5.65
CA ALA A 101 -13.83 14.87 6.76
C ALA A 101 -14.52 14.60 8.09
N TYR A 102 -13.72 14.18 9.07
CA TYR A 102 -14.18 13.73 10.38
C TYR A 102 -13.58 14.60 11.49
N ASP A 103 -13.96 14.30 12.74
CA ASP A 103 -13.30 14.87 13.92
C ASP A 103 -11.82 14.44 14.03
N SER A 104 -11.47 13.31 13.41
CA SER A 104 -10.10 12.81 13.28
C SER A 104 -9.34 13.32 12.07
N THR A 105 -9.94 14.18 11.21
CA THR A 105 -9.28 14.74 10.02
C THR A 105 -8.62 16.08 10.34
N CYS A 106 -7.34 16.24 9.99
CA CYS A 106 -6.59 17.50 10.17
C CYS A 106 -6.39 18.27 8.86
N LEU A 107 -5.85 19.48 8.98
CA LEU A 107 -5.60 20.38 7.84
C LEU A 107 -4.54 19.84 6.86
N VAL A 108 -3.66 18.94 7.27
CA VAL A 108 -2.68 18.30 6.36
C VAL A 108 -3.41 17.41 5.35
N GLU A 109 -4.44 16.69 5.77
CA GLU A 109 -5.26 15.86 4.88
C GLU A 109 -6.13 16.71 3.96
N GLU A 110 -6.52 17.92 4.39
CA GLU A 110 -7.34 18.85 3.60
C GLU A 110 -6.52 19.72 2.61
N ASP A 111 -5.20 19.54 2.58
CA ASP A 111 -4.20 20.37 1.88
C ASP A 111 -4.21 21.86 2.30
N ASP A 112 -4.51 22.12 3.58
CA ASP A 112 -4.57 23.47 4.16
C ASP A 112 -3.46 23.72 5.22
N GLU A 113 -2.61 22.73 5.51
CA GLU A 113 -1.40 22.85 6.35
C GLU A 113 -0.22 22.07 5.74
N PRO A 114 1.03 22.58 5.80
CA PRO A 114 2.20 21.80 5.42
C PRO A 114 2.31 20.48 6.20
N PRO A 115 2.82 19.40 5.56
CA PRO A 115 2.97 18.13 6.26
C PRO A 115 3.92 18.20 7.44
N ARG A 116 3.69 17.29 8.38
CA ARG A 116 4.63 17.01 9.47
C ARG A 116 5.80 16.18 8.94
N ARG A 117 6.74 15.86 9.84
CA ARG A 117 7.79 14.89 9.54
C ARG A 117 7.14 13.52 9.30
N VAL A 118 7.89 12.66 8.59
CA VAL A 118 7.57 11.25 8.46
C VAL A 118 7.35 10.67 9.86
N ASP A 119 6.29 9.89 10.02
CA ASP A 119 6.00 9.14 11.22
C ASP A 119 7.13 8.14 11.53
N ASP A 120 7.67 8.21 12.76
CA ASP A 120 8.84 7.42 13.16
C ASP A 120 8.51 5.91 13.27
N GLU A 121 7.27 5.56 13.63
CA GLU A 121 6.81 4.16 13.71
C GLU A 121 6.73 3.55 12.31
N ALA A 122 6.15 4.25 11.35
CA ALA A 122 6.06 3.83 9.96
C ALA A 122 7.45 3.62 9.33
N LEU A 123 8.40 4.53 9.60
CA LEU A 123 9.78 4.40 9.15
C LEU A 123 10.47 3.19 9.80
N GLN A 124 10.28 2.98 11.11
CA GLN A 124 10.85 1.84 11.81
C GLN A 124 10.33 0.51 11.23
N VAL A 125 9.02 0.36 11.09
CA VAL A 125 8.40 -0.85 10.52
C VAL A 125 8.89 -1.10 9.10
N SER A 126 9.06 -0.05 8.30
CA SER A 126 9.60 -0.17 6.94
C SER A 126 11.04 -0.69 6.92
N LEU A 127 11.89 -0.25 7.87
CA LEU A 127 13.26 -0.76 8.01
C LEU A 127 13.30 -2.20 8.54
N GLU A 128 12.36 -2.58 9.41
CA GLU A 128 12.19 -3.97 9.84
C GLU A 128 11.79 -4.87 8.66
N ILE A 129 10.85 -4.44 7.83
CA ILE A 129 10.46 -5.12 6.59
C ILE A 129 11.68 -5.26 5.66
N ALA A 130 12.44 -4.19 5.44
CA ALA A 130 13.66 -4.22 4.63
C ALA A 130 14.64 -5.29 5.13
N GLN A 131 14.87 -5.37 6.44
CA GLN A 131 15.75 -6.37 7.04
C GLN A 131 15.23 -7.80 6.84
N LEU A 132 13.93 -8.03 7.01
CA LEU A 132 13.30 -9.35 6.81
C LEU A 132 13.39 -9.82 5.35
N LEU A 133 13.37 -8.89 4.40
CA LEU A 133 13.46 -9.13 2.96
C LEU A 133 14.90 -9.07 2.43
N ALA A 134 15.90 -9.07 3.33
CA ALA A 134 17.32 -9.01 3.00
C ALA A 134 17.70 -7.82 2.09
N MET A 135 17.00 -6.70 2.22
CA MET A 135 17.22 -5.49 1.43
C MET A 135 18.33 -4.61 2.03
N THR A 136 18.88 -3.73 1.20
CA THR A 136 19.83 -2.68 1.62
C THR A 136 19.09 -1.36 1.81
N PRO A 137 18.99 -0.82 3.04
CA PRO A 137 18.39 0.49 3.27
C PRO A 137 19.19 1.62 2.61
N VAL A 138 18.50 2.67 2.18
CA VAL A 138 19.16 3.88 1.70
C VAL A 138 19.82 4.65 2.85
N ASP A 139 20.94 5.31 2.57
CA ASP A 139 21.60 6.19 3.56
C ASP A 139 20.71 7.39 3.96
N GLN A 140 19.92 7.89 3.00
CA GLN A 140 19.02 9.01 3.17
C GLN A 140 17.78 8.85 2.30
N ALA A 141 16.60 8.76 2.94
CA ALA A 141 15.33 8.78 2.24
C ALA A 141 14.93 10.22 1.85
N HIS A 142 14.36 10.38 0.66
CA HIS A 142 13.87 11.64 0.13
C HIS A 142 12.38 11.52 -0.22
N VAL A 143 11.56 12.40 0.37
CA VAL A 143 10.13 12.45 0.06
C VAL A 143 9.93 13.07 -1.32
N MET A 144 9.31 12.32 -2.21
CA MET A 144 8.96 12.66 -3.57
C MET A 144 7.45 12.91 -3.69
N ARG A 145 7.05 13.56 -4.78
CA ARG A 145 5.64 13.84 -5.09
C ARG A 145 5.29 13.16 -6.41
N LYS A 146 4.65 11.99 -6.34
CA LYS A 146 4.12 11.29 -7.51
C LYS A 146 2.79 11.93 -7.87
N ILE A 147 2.68 12.55 -9.04
CA ILE A 147 1.46 13.25 -9.47
C ILE A 147 0.29 12.26 -9.56
N VAL A 148 -0.82 12.60 -8.92
CA VAL A 148 -2.06 11.80 -8.89
C VAL A 148 -3.24 12.74 -9.10
N VAL A 149 -3.87 12.64 -10.26
CA VAL A 149 -4.86 13.61 -10.75
C VAL A 149 -6.32 13.13 -10.66
N ASP A 150 -6.52 11.90 -10.17
CA ASP A 150 -7.85 11.28 -10.04
C ASP A 150 -8.69 11.81 -8.85
N GLY A 151 -8.10 12.69 -8.03
CA GLY A 151 -8.72 13.29 -6.86
C GLY A 151 -8.57 12.46 -5.57
N SER A 152 -7.93 11.30 -5.61
CA SER A 152 -7.76 10.46 -4.42
C SER A 152 -6.75 11.03 -3.41
N ASN A 153 -5.84 11.91 -3.84
CA ASN A 153 -5.02 12.75 -2.96
C ASN A 153 -5.47 14.22 -3.07
N THR A 154 -5.79 14.86 -1.95
CA THR A 154 -6.26 16.27 -1.90
C THR A 154 -5.25 17.27 -2.45
N THR A 155 -3.97 16.92 -2.35
CA THR A 155 -2.79 17.65 -2.85
C THR A 155 -2.58 17.53 -4.37
N GLY A 156 -3.24 16.57 -5.03
CA GLY A 156 -2.96 16.21 -6.44
C GLY A 156 -1.64 15.45 -6.64
N PHE A 157 -1.03 14.95 -5.56
CA PHE A 157 0.12 14.06 -5.60
C PHE A 157 0.17 13.17 -4.36
N GLN A 158 0.68 11.96 -4.52
CA GLN A 158 1.01 11.06 -3.41
C GLN A 158 2.44 11.34 -2.95
N ARG A 159 2.66 11.46 -1.64
CA ARG A 159 4.02 11.50 -1.09
C ARG A 159 4.55 10.08 -0.95
N THR A 160 5.73 9.85 -1.50
CA THR A 160 6.39 8.53 -1.55
C THR A 160 7.90 8.68 -1.35
N MET A 161 8.57 7.68 -0.79
CA MET A 161 10.03 7.68 -0.65
C MET A 161 10.59 6.26 -0.74
N LEU A 162 11.75 6.12 -1.39
CA LEU A 162 12.52 4.89 -1.39
C LEU A 162 13.17 4.69 -0.02
N VAL A 163 12.95 3.52 0.59
CA VAL A 163 13.49 3.14 1.90
C VAL A 163 14.61 2.13 1.77
N ALA A 164 14.48 1.14 0.87
CA ALA A 164 15.48 0.12 0.64
C ALA A 164 15.38 -0.44 -0.79
N GLY A 165 16.45 -1.06 -1.27
CA GLY A 165 16.46 -1.79 -2.54
C GLY A 165 17.30 -3.07 -2.46
N ASP A 166 17.41 -3.77 -3.58
CA ASP A 166 18.27 -4.95 -3.75
C ASP A 166 18.00 -6.09 -2.74
N GLY A 167 16.72 -6.47 -2.58
CA GLY A 167 16.29 -7.60 -1.76
C GLY A 167 16.21 -8.93 -2.51
N VAL A 168 15.97 -10.00 -1.76
CA VAL A 168 15.75 -11.34 -2.32
C VAL A 168 14.87 -12.20 -1.42
N VAL A 169 14.00 -12.99 -2.04
CA VAL A 169 13.22 -14.05 -1.39
C VAL A 169 13.56 -15.39 -2.03
N GLU A 170 13.91 -16.36 -1.20
CA GLU A 170 14.19 -17.73 -1.65
C GLU A 170 12.88 -18.50 -1.85
N THR A 171 12.73 -19.13 -3.02
CA THR A 171 11.59 -20.00 -3.33
C THR A 171 12.07 -21.38 -3.79
N SER A 172 11.15 -22.36 -3.89
CA SER A 172 11.49 -23.68 -4.45
C SER A 172 11.99 -23.61 -5.90
N GLU A 173 11.55 -22.60 -6.64
CA GLU A 173 11.89 -22.38 -8.06
C GLU A 173 13.13 -21.47 -8.24
N GLY A 174 13.74 -21.02 -7.15
CA GLY A 174 14.92 -20.14 -7.15
C GLY A 174 14.68 -18.77 -6.49
N PRO A 175 15.71 -17.92 -6.45
CA PRO A 175 15.64 -16.61 -5.83
C PRO A 175 14.81 -15.63 -6.68
N VAL A 176 13.92 -14.89 -6.02
CA VAL A 176 13.15 -13.80 -6.62
C VAL A 176 13.66 -12.48 -6.03
N GLY A 177 14.14 -11.59 -6.91
CA GLY A 177 14.63 -10.27 -6.51
C GLY A 177 13.49 -9.34 -6.08
N ILE A 178 13.76 -8.47 -5.11
CA ILE A 178 12.90 -7.35 -4.73
C ILE A 178 13.66 -6.07 -5.07
N GLU A 179 13.18 -5.36 -6.07
CA GLU A 179 13.87 -4.17 -6.59
C GLU A 179 13.79 -3.00 -5.61
N ASP A 180 12.57 -2.60 -5.24
CA ASP A 180 12.32 -1.39 -4.45
C ASP A 180 11.37 -1.67 -3.27
N LEU A 181 11.67 -1.05 -2.11
CA LEU A 181 10.74 -0.89 -0.99
C LEU A 181 10.47 0.60 -0.79
N MET A 182 9.21 0.98 -1.00
CA MET A 182 8.73 2.36 -0.88
C MET A 182 7.90 2.52 0.41
N LEU A 183 8.01 3.68 1.05
CA LEU A 183 7.06 4.13 2.08
C LEU A 183 6.28 5.32 1.54
N GLU A 184 4.96 5.19 1.47
CA GLU A 184 4.08 6.18 0.85
C GLU A 184 2.75 6.36 1.56
N GLU A 185 2.10 7.49 1.30
CA GLU A 185 0.76 7.79 1.79
C GLU A 185 -0.28 6.90 1.10
N GLU A 186 -1.26 6.41 1.86
CA GLU A 186 -2.46 5.81 1.30
C GLU A 186 -3.39 6.88 0.70
N SER A 187 -4.09 6.51 -0.38
CA SER A 187 -5.05 7.39 -1.04
C SER A 187 -6.38 7.45 -0.27
N ALA A 188 -7.13 8.55 -0.43
CA ALA A 188 -8.45 8.67 0.17
C ALA A 188 -9.38 7.57 -0.37
N LYS A 189 -10.23 7.02 0.50
CA LYS A 189 -11.11 5.91 0.13
C LYS A 189 -12.23 6.41 -0.77
N ARG A 190 -12.35 5.86 -1.98
CA ARG A 190 -13.47 6.14 -2.88
C ARG A 190 -14.79 5.66 -2.27
N VAL A 191 -15.76 6.57 -2.17
CA VAL A 191 -17.11 6.27 -1.65
C VAL A 191 -18.07 5.99 -2.80
N GLU A 192 -18.21 6.95 -3.72
CA GLU A 192 -19.08 6.80 -4.89
C GLU A 192 -18.69 7.78 -6.00
N THR A 193 -19.12 7.47 -7.22
CA THR A 193 -19.11 8.42 -8.34
C THR A 193 -20.36 9.31 -8.25
N THR A 194 -20.21 10.60 -8.51
CA THR A 194 -21.30 11.59 -8.55
C THR A 194 -21.41 12.20 -9.95
N ASP A 195 -22.48 12.95 -10.21
CA ASP A 195 -22.65 13.68 -11.49
C ASP A 195 -21.52 14.69 -11.77
N ARG A 196 -20.78 15.12 -10.75
CA ARG A 196 -19.73 16.15 -10.85
C ARG A 196 -18.30 15.60 -10.82
N GLY A 197 -18.12 14.35 -10.39
CA GLY A 197 -16.80 13.81 -10.10
C GLY A 197 -16.89 12.63 -9.14
N VAL A 198 -16.02 12.57 -8.15
CA VAL A 198 -15.94 11.44 -7.21
C VAL A 198 -15.99 11.96 -5.77
N ARG A 199 -16.69 11.21 -4.90
CA ARG A 199 -16.67 11.43 -3.46
C ARG A 199 -15.64 10.51 -2.81
N TYR A 200 -14.77 11.08 -1.99
CA TYR A 200 -13.73 10.39 -1.24
C TYR A 200 -13.94 10.57 0.28
N SER A 201 -13.49 9.60 1.05
CA SER A 201 -13.37 9.67 2.51
C SER A 201 -11.90 9.78 2.88
N LEU A 202 -11.55 10.85 3.60
CA LEU A 202 -10.21 11.03 4.17
C LEU A 202 -9.99 10.09 5.37
#